data_AF-A0A3D9KRP1-F1
#
_entry.id   AF-A0A3D9KRP1-F1
#
_cell.length_a   1.000
_cell.length_b   1.000
_cell.length_c   1.000
_cell.angle_alpha   90.00
_cell.angle_beta   90.00
_cell.angle_gamma   90.00
#
_symmetry.space_group_name_H-M   'P 1'
#
loop_
_entity.id
_entity.type
_entity.pdbx_description
1 polymer ?
#
loop_
_entity_poly.entity_id
_entity_poly.type
_entity_poly.pdbx_seq_one_letter_code
_entity_poly.pdbx_strand_id
1 'polypeptide(L)'
;MPQGTFFFLVKHELAARGSKLRLGKWLWIYGGLLLLLAAVAVAIWGNNADYDPSYFMFTAYVFPFMIFGFAVEALKREWAEGTIGWWLSLPHSRVQLLGAKAIAAWIRFTSYVLLYFAVVLLLDVYSVAMYGDRVTSVKGMLVLEAQLFGILVGISPVMLAIGLLFVAVRRSGLKPLLPLLWLLMGIGGNVFGWMTGGGQLTVYGSDENLGPLVYPIWIWLWLIPIWAIAALLFAATIKVCDKHLER
;
A
#
# COMPACT_ATOMS: atom_id res chain seq x y z
N MET A 1 -2.00 -27.77 15.52
CA MET A 1 -0.78 -27.41 14.75
C MET A 1 0.36 -27.15 15.72
N PRO A 2 1.61 -27.45 15.35
CA PRO A 2 2.78 -26.95 16.07
C PRO A 2 2.75 -25.42 16.06
N GLN A 3 2.95 -24.81 17.24
CA GLN A 3 3.07 -23.36 17.37
C GLN A 3 4.15 -22.84 16.41
N GLY A 4 3.84 -21.80 15.63
CA GLY A 4 4.81 -21.13 14.74
C GLY A 4 4.75 -21.47 13.24
N THR A 5 3.98 -22.48 12.81
CA THR A 5 3.89 -22.86 11.38
C THR A 5 3.43 -21.71 10.48
N PHE A 6 2.45 -20.92 10.93
CA PHE A 6 1.96 -19.76 10.15
C PHE A 6 3.02 -18.69 9.93
N PHE A 7 3.75 -18.31 10.98
CA PHE A 7 4.83 -17.32 10.89
C PHE A 7 5.99 -17.83 10.03
N PHE A 8 6.27 -19.13 10.07
CA PHE A 8 7.21 -19.74 9.15
C PHE A 8 6.79 -19.56 7.68
N LEU A 9 5.51 -19.78 7.35
CA LEU A 9 4.98 -19.55 6.01
C LEU A 9 5.08 -18.07 5.61
N VAL A 10 4.74 -17.13 6.50
CA VAL A 10 4.89 -15.69 6.24
C VAL A 10 6.35 -15.32 5.96
N LYS A 11 7.27 -15.80 6.80
CA LYS A 11 8.71 -15.56 6.63
C LYS A 11 9.22 -16.15 5.32
N HIS A 12 8.77 -17.36 4.96
CA HIS A 12 9.11 -18.00 3.71
C HIS A 12 8.63 -17.18 2.50
N GLU A 13 7.39 -16.68 2.52
CA GLU A 13 6.85 -15.81 1.47
C GLU A 13 7.64 -14.51 1.30
N LEU A 14 8.05 -13.89 2.42
CA LEU A 14 8.89 -12.70 2.41
C LEU A 14 10.30 -13.00 1.84
N ALA A 15 10.91 -14.10 2.26
CA ALA A 15 12.25 -14.50 1.82
C ALA A 15 12.31 -14.92 0.35
N ALA A 16 11.30 -15.66 -0.13
CA ALA A 16 11.20 -16.15 -1.50
C ALA A 16 11.13 -15.01 -2.53
N ARG A 17 10.67 -13.82 -2.13
CA ARG A 17 10.76 -12.60 -2.94
C ARG A 17 12.04 -11.81 -2.74
N GLY A 18 12.58 -11.78 -1.53
CA GLY A 18 13.87 -11.15 -1.25
C GLY A 18 15.00 -11.66 -2.16
N SER A 19 14.97 -12.96 -2.50
CA SER A 19 15.96 -13.57 -3.40
C SER A 19 15.83 -13.12 -4.87
N LYS A 20 14.63 -12.77 -5.34
CA LYS A 20 14.39 -12.17 -6.67
C LYS A 20 14.56 -10.64 -6.66
N LEU A 21 14.30 -9.99 -5.53
CA LEU A 21 14.70 -8.61 -5.21
C LEU A 21 16.20 -8.47 -4.93
N ARG A 22 17.00 -9.49 -5.23
CA ARG A 22 18.41 -9.33 -5.60
C ARG A 22 18.55 -8.57 -6.94
N LEU A 23 17.65 -7.62 -7.20
CA LEU A 23 17.93 -6.36 -7.87
C LEU A 23 19.18 -5.80 -7.21
N GLY A 24 20.31 -6.05 -7.85
CA GLY A 24 21.63 -5.83 -7.29
C GLY A 24 21.92 -4.36 -7.00
N LYS A 25 23.21 -4.02 -6.93
CA LYS A 25 23.75 -2.67 -6.72
C LYS A 25 22.94 -1.55 -7.42
N TRP A 26 22.33 -1.84 -8.58
CA TRP A 26 21.43 -0.97 -9.33
C TRP A 26 20.24 -0.39 -8.57
N LEU A 27 19.57 -1.13 -7.67
CA LEU A 27 18.43 -0.54 -6.94
C LEU A 27 18.88 0.57 -5.99
N TRP A 28 20.02 0.38 -5.33
CA TRP A 28 20.65 1.41 -4.52
C TRP A 28 21.16 2.58 -5.37
N ILE A 29 21.70 2.30 -6.56
CA ILE A 29 22.11 3.34 -7.52
C ILE A 29 20.91 4.16 -7.98
N TYR A 30 19.82 3.53 -8.42
CA TYR A 30 18.62 4.23 -8.89
C TYR A 30 17.92 4.95 -7.74
N GLY A 31 17.82 4.34 -6.56
CA GLY A 31 17.27 4.99 -5.38
C GLY A 31 18.10 6.20 -4.94
N GLY A 32 19.43 6.06 -4.92
CA GLY A 32 20.36 7.15 -4.63
C GLY A 32 20.30 8.27 -5.67
N LEU A 33 20.22 7.92 -6.96
CA LEU A 33 20.07 8.89 -8.05
C LEU A 33 18.74 9.63 -7.95
N LEU A 34 17.64 8.94 -7.64
CA LEU A 34 16.33 9.56 -7.47
C LEU A 34 16.29 10.50 -6.26
N LEU A 35 16.91 10.09 -5.14
CA LEU A 35 17.11 10.97 -3.98
C LEU A 35 17.98 12.18 -4.31
N LEU A 36 19.06 11.99 -5.07
CA LEU A 36 19.93 13.09 -5.50
C LEU A 36 19.18 14.06 -6.40
N LEU A 37 18.40 13.56 -7.37
CA LEU A 37 17.57 14.39 -8.24
C LEU A 37 16.51 15.15 -7.44
N ALA A 38 15.88 14.50 -6.45
CA ALA A 38 14.94 15.17 -5.55
C ALA A 38 15.63 16.27 -4.72
N ALA A 39 16.83 16.01 -4.19
CA ALA A 39 17.61 17.00 -3.45
C ALA A 39 18.04 18.18 -4.33
N VAL A 40 18.46 17.92 -5.58
CA VAL A 40 18.78 18.97 -6.57
C VAL A 40 17.54 19.78 -6.94
N ALA A 41 16.40 19.12 -7.13
CA ALA A 41 15.13 19.78 -7.36
C ALA A 41 14.77 20.73 -6.20
N VAL A 42 14.92 20.27 -4.94
CA VAL A 42 14.75 21.11 -3.75
C VAL A 42 15.77 22.26 -3.75
N ALA A 43 17.02 22.02 -4.11
CA ALA A 43 18.06 23.06 -4.12
C ALA A 43 17.80 24.17 -5.16
N ILE A 44 17.21 23.82 -6.30
CA ILE A 44 16.92 24.77 -7.39
C ILE A 44 15.60 25.50 -7.14
N TRP A 45 14.54 24.76 -6.80
CA TRP A 45 13.19 25.31 -6.68
C TRP A 45 12.77 25.64 -5.25
N GLY A 46 13.48 25.15 -4.25
CA GLY A 46 13.14 25.35 -2.83
C GLY A 46 13.25 26.80 -2.38
N ASN A 47 13.96 27.65 -3.12
CA ASN A 47 13.96 29.09 -2.83
C ASN A 47 12.64 29.77 -3.20
N ASN A 48 11.82 29.20 -4.10
CA ASN A 48 10.52 29.76 -4.44
C ASN A 48 9.59 29.74 -3.21
N ALA A 49 8.87 30.84 -2.98
CA ALA A 49 7.94 30.96 -1.86
C ALA A 49 6.80 29.93 -1.92
N ASP A 50 6.47 29.47 -3.13
CA ASP A 50 5.40 28.49 -3.39
C ASP A 50 5.86 27.03 -3.29
N TYR A 51 7.13 26.76 -2.97
CA TYR A 51 7.62 25.39 -2.83
C TYR A 51 7.16 24.79 -1.49
N ASP A 52 6.35 23.72 -1.56
CA ASP A 52 5.90 22.96 -0.40
C ASP A 52 6.17 21.45 -0.59
N PRO A 53 7.04 20.83 0.23
CA PRO A 53 7.25 19.39 0.22
C PRO A 53 5.96 18.56 0.42
N SER A 54 4.90 19.15 1.00
CA SER A 54 3.61 18.48 1.18
C SER A 54 2.99 18.00 -0.13
N TYR A 55 3.34 18.61 -1.27
CA TYR A 55 2.88 18.16 -2.58
C TYR A 55 3.29 16.73 -2.92
N PHE A 56 4.39 16.22 -2.36
CA PHE A 56 4.76 14.82 -2.55
C PHE A 56 3.68 13.88 -2.01
N MET A 57 2.94 14.27 -0.96
CA MET A 57 1.86 13.46 -0.37
C MET A 57 0.76 13.10 -1.35
N PHE A 58 0.55 13.86 -2.43
CA PHE A 58 -0.36 13.47 -3.51
C PHE A 58 0.07 12.17 -4.21
N THR A 59 1.36 11.87 -4.27
CA THR A 59 1.83 10.61 -4.86
C THR A 59 1.43 9.40 -4.01
N ALA A 60 1.06 9.61 -2.75
CA ALA A 60 0.61 8.55 -1.86
C ALA A 60 -0.73 7.90 -2.32
N TYR A 61 -1.49 8.56 -3.22
CA TYR A 61 -2.67 7.97 -3.85
C TYR A 61 -2.39 6.72 -4.70
N VAL A 62 -1.12 6.44 -5.03
CA VAL A 62 -0.72 5.23 -5.76
C VAL A 62 -0.68 3.99 -4.85
N PHE A 63 -0.49 4.16 -3.53
CA PHE A 63 -0.31 3.05 -2.58
C PHE A 63 -1.45 2.02 -2.56
N PRO A 64 -2.75 2.41 -2.54
CA PRO A 64 -3.86 1.45 -2.63
C PRO A 64 -3.80 0.54 -3.86
N PHE A 65 -3.35 1.06 -5.00
CA PHE A 65 -3.18 0.27 -6.22
C PHE A 65 -1.93 -0.62 -6.16
N MET A 66 -0.87 -0.16 -5.49
CA MET A 66 0.33 -0.97 -5.29
C MET A 66 0.05 -2.21 -4.45
N ILE A 67 -0.71 -2.12 -3.35
CA ILE A 67 -1.03 -3.32 -2.56
C ILE A 67 -1.93 -4.30 -3.32
N PHE A 68 -2.87 -3.80 -4.13
CA PHE A 68 -3.61 -4.65 -5.07
C PHE A 68 -2.65 -5.40 -6.01
N GLY A 69 -1.67 -4.70 -6.58
CA GLY A 69 -0.63 -5.31 -7.40
C GLY A 69 0.18 -6.39 -6.66
N PHE A 70 0.58 -6.14 -5.41
CA PHE A 70 1.29 -7.13 -4.60
C PHE A 70 0.45 -8.37 -4.31
N ALA A 71 -0.84 -8.20 -4.02
CA ALA A 71 -1.79 -9.29 -3.82
C ALA A 71 -1.96 -10.13 -5.09
N VAL A 72 -2.18 -9.47 -6.23
CA VAL A 72 -2.28 -10.13 -7.54
C VAL A 72 -1.02 -10.92 -7.85
N GLU A 73 0.16 -10.31 -7.69
CA GLU A 73 1.45 -10.95 -7.95
C GLU A 73 1.67 -12.16 -7.01
N ALA A 74 1.28 -12.05 -5.73
CA ALA A 74 1.49 -13.10 -4.73
C ALA A 74 0.72 -14.38 -5.06
N LEU A 75 -0.49 -14.23 -5.60
CA LEU A 75 -1.32 -15.36 -5.98
C LEU A 75 -0.98 -15.83 -7.42
N LYS A 76 -0.88 -14.91 -8.40
CA LYS A 76 -0.57 -15.23 -9.81
C LYS A 76 0.70 -16.07 -9.97
N ARG A 77 1.71 -15.85 -9.12
CA ARG A 77 2.99 -16.58 -9.14
C ARG A 77 2.78 -18.09 -9.00
N GLU A 78 1.84 -18.54 -8.18
CA GLU A 78 1.61 -19.97 -7.95
C GLU A 78 1.16 -20.71 -9.23
N TRP A 79 0.45 -20.01 -10.13
CA TRP A 79 0.11 -20.56 -11.45
C TRP A 79 1.27 -20.47 -12.41
N ALA A 80 2.03 -19.36 -12.38
CA ALA A 80 3.15 -19.15 -13.29
C ALA A 80 4.30 -20.13 -13.03
N GLU A 81 4.53 -20.51 -11.77
CA GLU A 81 5.59 -21.43 -11.34
C GLU A 81 5.11 -22.90 -11.29
N GLY A 82 3.83 -23.17 -11.62
CA GLY A 82 3.27 -24.52 -11.58
C GLY A 82 3.13 -25.12 -10.17
N THR A 83 3.30 -24.30 -9.13
CA THR A 83 3.28 -24.72 -7.72
C THR A 83 1.87 -24.84 -7.14
N ILE A 84 0.83 -24.51 -7.91
CA ILE A 84 -0.55 -24.59 -7.43
C ILE A 84 -0.96 -26.00 -6.97
N GLY A 85 -0.56 -27.05 -7.68
CA GLY A 85 -0.87 -28.43 -7.28
C GLY A 85 -0.27 -28.77 -5.91
N TRP A 86 0.99 -28.38 -5.70
CA TRP A 86 1.70 -28.52 -4.43
C TRP A 86 1.06 -27.68 -3.32
N TRP A 87 0.72 -26.44 -3.63
CA TRP A 87 0.05 -25.53 -2.69
C TRP A 87 -1.30 -26.09 -2.24
N LEU A 88 -2.06 -26.67 -3.18
CA LEU A 88 -3.33 -27.32 -2.88
C LEU A 88 -3.18 -28.66 -2.16
N SER A 89 -2.07 -29.38 -2.34
CA SER A 89 -1.84 -30.67 -1.66
C SER A 89 -1.28 -30.54 -0.24
N LEU A 90 -0.84 -29.35 0.18
CA LEU A 90 -0.36 -29.14 1.55
C LEU A 90 -1.47 -29.45 2.57
N PRO A 91 -1.15 -30.12 3.70
CA PRO A 91 -2.10 -30.46 4.77
C PRO A 91 -2.40 -29.24 5.66
N HIS A 92 -2.68 -28.10 5.02
CA HIS A 92 -2.94 -26.81 5.65
C HIS A 92 -4.23 -26.24 5.11
N SER A 93 -4.98 -25.53 5.96
CA SER A 93 -6.22 -24.90 5.50
C SER A 93 -5.91 -23.80 4.50
N ARG A 94 -6.82 -23.58 3.52
CA ARG A 94 -6.66 -22.49 2.55
C ARG A 94 -6.61 -21.12 3.22
N VAL A 95 -7.32 -20.97 4.34
CA VAL A 95 -7.28 -19.78 5.19
C VAL A 95 -5.84 -19.46 5.62
N GLN A 96 -5.09 -20.47 6.08
CA GLN A 96 -3.71 -20.29 6.55
C GLN A 96 -2.76 -20.00 5.41
N LEU A 97 -2.87 -20.76 4.33
CA LEU A 97 -2.01 -20.63 3.16
C LEU A 97 -2.19 -19.28 2.47
N LEU A 98 -3.44 -18.88 2.23
CA LEU A 98 -3.76 -17.58 1.63
C LEU A 98 -3.49 -16.44 2.62
N GLY A 99 -3.75 -16.66 3.92
CA GLY A 99 -3.47 -15.71 4.99
C GLY A 99 -1.98 -15.40 5.11
N ALA A 100 -1.11 -16.39 4.98
CA ALA A 100 0.33 -16.17 5.01
C ALA A 100 0.77 -15.27 3.84
N LYS A 101 0.23 -15.49 2.63
CA LYS A 101 0.48 -14.64 1.45
C LYS A 101 -0.06 -13.23 1.64
N ALA A 102 -1.27 -13.10 2.18
CA ALA A 102 -1.89 -11.82 2.49
C ALA A 102 -1.03 -11.01 3.48
N ILE A 103 -0.65 -11.60 4.60
CA ILE A 103 0.18 -10.93 5.62
C ILE A 103 1.56 -10.60 5.05
N ALA A 104 2.20 -11.48 4.28
CA ALA A 104 3.48 -11.17 3.65
C ALA A 104 3.37 -9.99 2.65
N ALA A 105 2.31 -9.94 1.83
CA ALA A 105 2.06 -8.83 0.92
C ALA A 105 1.77 -7.53 1.68
N TRP A 106 1.04 -7.60 2.79
CA TRP A 106 0.75 -6.45 3.65
C TRP A 106 1.98 -5.90 4.36
N ILE A 107 2.83 -6.76 4.97
CA ILE A 107 4.11 -6.36 5.57
C ILE A 107 4.99 -5.65 4.53
N ARG A 108 5.08 -6.22 3.32
CA ARG A 108 5.84 -5.62 2.22
C ARG A 108 5.28 -4.25 1.82
N PHE A 109 3.96 -4.14 1.71
CA PHE A 109 3.31 -2.86 1.44
C PHE A 109 3.65 -1.82 2.52
N THR A 110 3.46 -2.18 3.79
CA THR A 110 3.73 -1.29 4.93
C THR A 110 5.18 -0.83 4.96
N SER A 111 6.15 -1.70 4.62
CA SER A 111 7.55 -1.30 4.57
C SER A 111 7.85 -0.31 3.44
N TYR A 112 7.22 -0.44 2.26
CA TYR A 112 7.37 0.56 1.19
C TYR A 112 6.71 1.89 1.55
N VAL A 113 5.53 1.86 2.18
CA VAL A 113 4.84 3.08 2.63
C VAL A 113 5.68 3.80 3.68
N LEU A 114 6.24 3.06 4.65
CA LEU A 114 7.11 3.62 5.67
C LEU A 114 8.39 4.23 5.08
N LEU A 115 9.03 3.53 4.13
CA LEU A 115 10.21 4.04 3.43
C LEU A 115 9.90 5.34 2.66
N TYR A 116 8.73 5.37 2.00
CA TYR A 116 8.29 6.56 1.27
C TYR A 116 8.13 7.77 2.19
N PHE A 117 7.42 7.64 3.31
CA PHE A 117 7.28 8.74 4.28
C PHE A 117 8.61 9.15 4.89
N ALA A 118 9.50 8.20 5.19
CA ALA A 118 10.85 8.53 5.65
C ALA A 118 11.64 9.38 4.64
N VAL A 119 11.46 9.14 3.34
CA VAL A 119 12.09 9.95 2.28
C VAL A 119 11.47 11.35 2.22
N VAL A 120 10.14 11.46 2.27
CA VAL A 120 9.48 12.77 2.21
C VAL A 120 9.83 13.63 3.42
N LEU A 121 9.83 13.05 4.63
CA LEU A 121 10.29 13.72 5.84
C LEU A 121 11.74 14.19 5.74
N LEU A 122 12.63 13.39 5.14
CA LEU A 122 14.03 13.78 4.94
C LEU A 122 14.14 14.99 4.00
N LEU A 123 13.34 15.04 2.93
CA LEU A 123 13.28 16.18 2.02
C LEU A 123 12.72 17.43 2.72
N ASP A 124 11.72 17.28 3.58
CA ASP A 124 11.15 18.36 4.39
C ASP A 124 12.19 18.94 5.36
N VAL A 125 12.87 18.08 6.13
CA VAL A 125 13.95 18.48 7.04
C VAL A 125 15.09 19.18 6.27
N TYR A 126 15.46 18.67 5.09
CA TYR A 126 16.47 19.30 4.24
C TYR A 126 16.03 20.70 3.77
N SER A 127 14.77 20.84 3.34
CA SER A 127 14.19 22.12 2.93
C SER A 127 14.23 23.14 4.07
N VAL A 128 13.78 22.75 5.26
CA VAL A 128 13.79 23.60 6.46
C VAL A 128 15.21 24.00 6.86
N ALA A 129 16.18 23.08 6.76
CA ALA A 129 17.58 23.36 7.07
C ALA A 129 18.22 24.38 6.11
N MET A 130 17.82 24.38 4.84
CA MET A 130 18.38 25.28 3.82
C MET A 130 17.67 26.63 3.74
N TYR A 131 16.35 26.65 3.93
CA TYR A 131 15.52 27.81 3.60
C TYR A 131 14.69 28.34 4.79
N GLY A 132 14.84 27.74 5.98
CA GLY A 132 14.06 28.05 7.16
C GLY A 132 12.69 27.38 7.17
N ASP A 133 11.97 27.52 8.28
CA ASP A 133 10.60 27.05 8.40
C ASP A 133 9.69 27.90 7.50
N ARG A 134 9.00 27.26 6.54
CA ARG A 134 8.13 27.93 5.56
C ARG A 134 6.69 27.44 5.69
N VAL A 135 6.10 26.96 4.59
CA VAL A 135 4.68 26.62 4.49
C VAL A 135 4.29 25.54 5.50
N THR A 136 5.07 24.45 5.59
CA THR A 136 4.81 23.33 6.52
C THR A 136 5.97 23.15 7.50
N SER A 137 5.68 23.16 8.81
CA SER A 137 6.68 22.81 9.83
C SER A 137 6.94 21.32 9.88
N VAL A 138 8.16 20.90 10.26
CA VAL A 138 8.54 19.49 10.42
C VAL A 138 7.57 18.73 11.34
N LYS A 139 7.10 19.38 12.41
CA LYS A 139 6.10 18.79 13.31
C LYS A 139 4.75 18.61 12.62
N GLY A 140 4.31 19.60 11.84
CA GLY A 140 3.10 19.53 11.04
C GLY A 140 3.17 18.40 10.01
N MET A 141 4.31 18.28 9.32
CA MET A 141 4.58 17.22 8.35
C MET A 141 4.50 15.84 9.01
N LEU A 142 5.17 15.62 10.14
CA LEU A 142 5.11 14.36 10.89
C LEU A 142 3.69 13.94 11.28
N VAL A 143 2.86 14.90 11.71
CA VAL A 143 1.46 14.63 12.05
C VAL A 143 0.67 14.25 10.79
N LEU A 144 0.86 14.96 9.68
CA LEU A 144 0.21 14.67 8.41
C LEU A 144 0.61 13.28 7.88
N GLU A 145 1.90 12.97 7.88
CA GLU A 145 2.45 11.68 7.47
C GLU A 145 1.89 10.54 8.33
N ALA A 146 1.87 10.70 9.66
CA ALA A 146 1.38 9.68 10.57
C ALA A 146 -0.10 9.36 10.33
N GLN A 147 -0.93 10.39 10.08
CA GLN A 147 -2.34 10.18 9.80
C GLN A 147 -2.55 9.54 8.43
N LEU A 148 -1.87 10.02 7.39
CA LEU A 148 -1.98 9.45 6.04
C LEU A 148 -1.46 8.00 6.01
N PHE A 149 -0.36 7.71 6.71
CA PHE A 149 0.14 6.35 6.94
C PHE A 149 -0.93 5.47 7.60
N GLY A 150 -1.55 5.95 8.68
CA GLY A 150 -2.61 5.23 9.38
C GLY A 150 -3.79 4.90 8.47
N ILE A 151 -4.24 5.85 7.65
CA ILE A 151 -5.34 5.63 6.70
C ILE A 151 -4.93 4.65 5.60
N LEU A 152 -3.74 4.80 5.01
CA LEU A 152 -3.23 3.91 3.97
C LEU A 152 -3.13 2.47 4.46
N VAL A 153 -2.52 2.27 5.63
CA VAL A 153 -2.43 0.96 6.28
C VAL A 153 -3.82 0.44 6.66
N GLY A 154 -4.71 1.31 7.15
CA GLY A 154 -6.08 0.97 7.52
C GLY A 154 -6.95 0.50 6.35
N ILE A 155 -6.82 1.09 5.16
CA ILE A 155 -7.62 0.73 3.99
C ILE A 155 -6.99 -0.44 3.21
N SER A 156 -5.68 -0.62 3.32
CA SER A 156 -4.94 -1.64 2.58
C SER A 156 -5.50 -3.08 2.64
N PRO A 157 -6.12 -3.59 3.73
CA PRO A 157 -6.70 -4.92 3.76
C PRO A 157 -7.80 -5.14 2.70
N VAL A 158 -8.60 -4.10 2.39
CA VAL A 158 -9.68 -4.22 1.40
C VAL A 158 -9.09 -4.35 0.00
N MET A 159 -8.11 -3.52 -0.36
CA MET A 159 -7.45 -3.56 -1.67
C MET A 159 -6.67 -4.84 -1.86
N LEU A 160 -6.04 -5.34 -0.79
CA LEU A 160 -5.40 -6.64 -0.77
C LEU A 160 -6.40 -7.77 -1.03
N ALA A 161 -7.54 -7.77 -0.33
CA ALA A 161 -8.57 -8.80 -0.51
C ALA A 161 -9.17 -8.77 -1.92
N ILE A 162 -9.40 -7.58 -2.50
CA ILE A 162 -9.82 -7.42 -3.89
C ILE A 162 -8.78 -8.03 -4.85
N GLY A 163 -7.49 -7.76 -4.65
CA GLY A 163 -6.41 -8.29 -5.49
C GLY A 163 -6.28 -9.81 -5.43
N LEU A 164 -6.44 -10.41 -4.25
CA LEU A 164 -6.49 -11.87 -4.11
C LEU A 164 -7.72 -12.47 -4.80
N LEU A 165 -8.90 -11.89 -4.55
CA LEU A 165 -10.16 -12.33 -5.17
C LEU A 165 -10.09 -12.23 -6.70
N PHE A 166 -9.49 -11.17 -7.22
CA PHE A 166 -9.31 -10.95 -8.65
C PHE A 166 -8.59 -12.11 -9.33
N VAL A 167 -7.47 -12.57 -8.75
CA VAL A 167 -6.74 -13.71 -9.31
C VAL A 167 -7.52 -15.01 -9.17
N ALA A 168 -8.16 -15.25 -8.02
CA ALA A 168 -8.97 -16.45 -7.81
C ALA A 168 -10.12 -16.54 -8.82
N VAL A 169 -10.87 -15.44 -9.01
CA VAL A 169 -11.97 -15.35 -9.97
C VAL A 169 -11.47 -15.53 -11.41
N ARG A 170 -10.35 -14.90 -11.79
CA ARG A 170 -9.74 -15.04 -13.11
C ARG A 170 -9.39 -16.48 -13.47
N ARG A 171 -9.11 -17.31 -12.46
CA ARG A 171 -8.70 -18.72 -12.59
C ARG A 171 -9.82 -19.71 -12.26
N SER A 172 -11.07 -19.22 -12.25
CA SER A 172 -12.25 -20.01 -11.93
C SER A 172 -13.29 -19.91 -13.04
N GLY A 173 -14.38 -20.68 -12.96
CA GLY A 173 -15.56 -20.49 -13.82
C GLY A 173 -16.27 -19.14 -13.66
N LEU A 174 -15.91 -18.33 -12.65
CA LEU A 174 -16.52 -17.04 -12.35
C LEU A 174 -15.90 -15.85 -13.12
N LYS A 175 -15.10 -16.10 -14.17
CA LYS A 175 -14.45 -15.04 -14.99
C LYS A 175 -15.39 -13.91 -15.44
N PRO A 176 -16.70 -14.13 -15.73
CA PRO A 176 -17.61 -13.03 -16.06
C PRO A 176 -17.75 -11.94 -15.00
N LEU A 177 -17.34 -12.20 -13.74
CA LEU A 177 -17.34 -11.21 -12.65
C LEU A 177 -16.12 -10.27 -12.67
N LEU A 178 -15.12 -10.49 -13.53
CA LEU A 178 -13.90 -9.66 -13.57
C LEU A 178 -14.16 -8.16 -13.81
N PRO A 179 -15.10 -7.72 -14.69
CA PRO A 179 -15.41 -6.31 -14.85
C PRO A 179 -15.92 -5.66 -13.55
N LEU A 180 -16.69 -6.40 -12.76
CA LEU A 180 -17.19 -5.92 -11.46
C LEU A 180 -16.05 -5.74 -10.46
N LEU A 181 -15.09 -6.66 -10.42
CA LEU A 181 -13.90 -6.53 -9.57
C LEU A 181 -13.01 -5.35 -9.99
N TRP A 182 -12.94 -5.04 -11.29
CA TRP A 182 -12.29 -3.84 -11.80
C TRP A 182 -12.98 -2.56 -11.33
N LEU A 183 -14.31 -2.52 -11.38
CA LEU A 183 -15.09 -1.39 -10.85
C LEU A 183 -14.86 -1.22 -9.35
N LEU A 184 -14.88 -2.30 -8.58
CA LEU A 184 -14.60 -2.25 -7.14
C LEU A 184 -13.19 -1.74 -6.83
N MET A 185 -12.19 -2.15 -7.63
CA MET A 185 -10.83 -1.64 -7.50
C MET A 185 -10.75 -0.13 -7.82
N GLY A 186 -11.38 0.30 -8.93
CA GLY A 186 -11.40 1.70 -9.35
C GLY A 186 -12.14 2.60 -8.36
N ILE A 187 -13.33 2.19 -7.93
CA ILE A 187 -14.12 2.90 -6.92
C ILE A 187 -13.38 2.91 -5.59
N GLY A 188 -12.79 1.79 -5.16
CA GLY A 188 -12.02 1.71 -3.91
C GLY A 188 -10.84 2.71 -3.88
N GLY A 189 -10.11 2.83 -4.98
CA GLY A 189 -9.03 3.82 -5.12
C GLY A 189 -9.53 5.27 -5.14
N ASN A 190 -10.66 5.56 -5.79
CA ASN A 190 -11.21 6.92 -5.86
C ASN A 190 -11.91 7.35 -4.57
N VAL A 191 -12.61 6.44 -3.89
CA VAL A 191 -13.20 6.69 -2.57
C VAL A 191 -12.12 7.06 -1.58
N PHE A 192 -10.94 6.45 -1.64
CA PHE A 192 -9.79 6.90 -0.85
C PHE A 192 -9.41 8.35 -1.15
N GLY A 193 -9.35 8.71 -2.44
CA GLY A 193 -9.18 10.10 -2.89
C GLY A 193 -10.23 11.05 -2.31
N TRP A 194 -11.50 10.68 -2.33
CA TRP A 194 -12.59 11.52 -1.83
C TRP A 194 -12.62 11.62 -0.30
N MET A 195 -12.37 10.51 0.41
CA MET A 195 -12.32 10.48 1.87
C MET A 195 -11.20 11.36 2.43
N THR A 196 -10.11 11.51 1.68
CA THR A 196 -8.96 12.34 2.06
C THR A 196 -9.07 13.79 1.56
N GLY A 197 -10.22 14.21 1.03
CA GLY A 197 -10.49 15.60 0.63
C GLY A 197 -10.32 15.89 -0.87
N GLY A 198 -10.24 14.87 -1.72
CA GLY A 198 -10.45 15.00 -3.17
C GLY A 198 -9.49 15.97 -3.86
N GLY A 199 -8.19 15.83 -3.64
CA GLY A 199 -7.20 16.66 -4.34
C GLY A 199 -7.01 18.06 -3.74
N GLN A 200 -7.80 18.44 -2.74
CA GLN A 200 -7.59 19.66 -1.97
C GLN A 200 -6.84 19.32 -0.68
N LEU A 201 -5.52 19.09 -0.79
CA LEU A 201 -4.63 19.64 0.24
C LEU A 201 -4.71 21.16 0.03
N THR A 202 -5.83 21.77 0.40
CA THR A 202 -5.90 23.21 0.55
C THR A 202 -4.99 23.53 1.71
N VAL A 203 -3.74 23.88 1.36
CA VAL A 203 -2.86 24.71 2.18
C VAL A 203 -3.64 26.01 2.39
N TYR A 204 -4.53 26.01 3.39
CA TYR A 204 -5.24 27.21 3.78
C TYR A 204 -4.25 28.10 4.49
N GLY A 205 -3.89 29.20 3.85
CA GLY A 205 -3.23 30.34 4.48
C GLY A 205 -1.84 30.64 3.94
N SER A 206 -1.74 31.70 3.16
CA SER A 206 -0.73 32.71 3.46
C SER A 206 -0.93 33.16 4.92
N ASP A 207 0.14 33.13 5.69
CA ASP A 207 0.28 33.66 7.06
C ASP A 207 -0.22 32.75 8.22
N GLU A 208 0.78 32.25 8.95
CA GLU A 208 0.82 31.88 10.37
C GLU A 208 0.17 30.60 10.90
N ASN A 209 -0.81 29.96 10.28
CA ASN A 209 -1.30 28.69 10.83
C ASN A 209 -1.84 27.75 9.75
N LEU A 210 -0.98 26.90 9.20
CA LEU A 210 -1.40 25.55 8.85
C LEU A 210 -1.87 24.87 10.14
N GLY A 211 -3.15 25.04 10.47
CA GLY A 211 -3.80 24.18 11.44
C GLY A 211 -3.51 22.73 11.03
N PRO A 212 -3.15 21.84 11.97
CA PRO A 212 -2.85 20.47 11.62
C PRO A 212 -4.03 19.96 10.79
N LEU A 213 -3.74 19.50 9.57
CA LEU A 213 -4.70 18.77 8.74
C LEU A 213 -5.00 17.48 9.52
N VAL A 214 -5.93 17.59 10.46
CA VAL A 214 -6.40 16.48 11.28
C VAL A 214 -7.55 15.88 10.50
N TYR A 215 -7.30 14.70 9.93
CA TYR A 215 -8.35 13.92 9.33
C TYR A 215 -9.47 13.74 10.35
N PRO A 216 -10.70 14.13 10.00
CA PRO A 216 -11.81 14.14 10.94
C PRO A 216 -12.08 12.73 11.48
N ILE A 217 -12.53 12.65 12.74
CA ILE A 217 -12.69 11.39 13.48
C ILE A 217 -13.53 10.35 12.74
N TRP A 218 -14.49 10.80 11.92
CA TRP A 218 -15.37 9.92 11.15
C TRP A 218 -14.62 9.06 10.12
N ILE A 219 -13.47 9.51 9.59
CA ILE A 219 -12.63 8.71 8.67
C ILE A 219 -12.10 7.46 9.37
N TRP A 220 -11.69 7.60 10.62
CA TRP A 220 -11.19 6.48 11.43
C TRP A 220 -12.31 5.49 11.75
N LEU A 221 -13.54 5.97 11.96
CA LEU A 221 -14.71 5.12 12.16
C LEU A 221 -15.04 4.29 10.92
N TRP A 222 -14.82 4.82 9.71
CA TRP A 222 -15.00 4.05 8.46
C TRP A 222 -14.03 2.89 8.29
N LEU A 223 -12.90 2.85 9.02
CA LEU A 223 -11.99 1.71 8.95
C LEU A 223 -12.67 0.42 9.43
N ILE A 224 -13.59 0.50 10.39
CA ILE A 224 -14.31 -0.66 10.94
C ILE A 224 -15.14 -1.39 9.85
N PRO A 225 -16.09 -0.74 9.17
CA PRO A 225 -16.83 -1.40 8.09
C PRO A 225 -15.95 -1.78 6.90
N ILE A 226 -14.88 -1.02 6.60
CA ILE A 226 -13.91 -1.39 5.56
C ILE A 226 -13.23 -2.72 5.88
N TRP A 227 -12.85 -2.94 7.15
CA TRP A 227 -12.25 -4.20 7.59
C TRP A 227 -13.25 -5.36 7.56
N ALA A 228 -14.51 -5.10 7.90
CA ALA A 228 -15.57 -6.11 7.75
C ALA A 228 -15.73 -6.53 6.27
N ILE A 229 -15.73 -5.57 5.34
CA ILE A 229 -15.77 -5.84 3.89
C ILE A 229 -14.52 -6.62 3.47
N ALA A 230 -13.33 -6.24 3.92
CA ALA A 230 -12.09 -6.95 3.62
C ALA A 230 -12.14 -8.41 4.08
N ALA A 231 -12.66 -8.68 5.28
CA ALA A 231 -12.85 -10.03 5.79
C ALA A 231 -13.84 -10.86 4.95
N LEU A 232 -14.95 -10.26 4.51
CA LEU A 232 -15.92 -10.91 3.62
C LEU A 232 -15.32 -11.24 2.25
N LEU A 233 -14.57 -10.31 1.66
CA LEU A 233 -13.88 -10.52 0.38
C LEU A 233 -12.79 -11.60 0.49
N PHE A 234 -12.06 -11.63 1.61
CA PHE A 234 -11.07 -12.66 1.87
C PHE A 234 -11.73 -14.04 2.03
N ALA A 235 -12.84 -14.13 2.77
CA ALA A 235 -13.63 -15.36 2.89
C ALA A 235 -14.20 -15.82 1.54
N ALA A 236 -14.67 -14.89 0.70
CA ALA A 236 -15.11 -15.18 -0.66
C ALA A 236 -13.96 -15.74 -1.50
N THR A 237 -12.75 -15.19 -1.38
CA THR A 237 -11.56 -15.68 -2.08
C THR A 237 -11.26 -17.13 -1.72
N ILE A 238 -11.29 -17.46 -0.42
CA ILE A 238 -11.09 -18.85 0.06
C ILE A 238 -12.13 -19.78 -0.58
N LYS A 239 -13.41 -19.39 -0.60
CA LYS A 239 -14.50 -20.20 -1.16
C LYS A 239 -14.35 -20.42 -2.67
N VAL A 240 -13.86 -19.42 -3.42
CA VAL A 240 -13.55 -19.57 -4.85
C VAL A 240 -12.41 -20.55 -5.04
N CYS A 241 -11.33 -20.42 -4.25
CA CYS A 241 -10.20 -21.35 -4.27
C CYS A 241 -10.59 -22.80 -3.94
N ASP A 242 -11.55 -23.02 -3.03
CA ASP A 242 -11.96 -24.37 -2.65
C ASP A 242 -12.84 -25.06 -3.70
N LYS A 243 -13.77 -24.32 -4.32
CA LYS A 243 -14.86 -24.92 -5.10
C LYS A 243 -14.76 -24.74 -6.61
N HIS A 244 -14.04 -23.71 -7.09
CA HIS A 244 -14.17 -23.26 -8.48
C HIS A 244 -12.84 -23.15 -9.22
N LEU A 245 -11.73 -23.58 -8.63
CA LEU A 245 -10.47 -23.66 -9.35
C LEU A 245 -10.61 -24.67 -10.49
N GLU A 246 -10.26 -24.24 -11.70
CA GLU A 246 -10.15 -25.12 -12.86
C GLU A 246 -9.21 -26.28 -12.49
N ARG A 247 -9.75 -27.50 -12.54
CA ARG A 247 -8.95 -28.73 -12.52
C ARG A 247 -8.37 -28.98 -13.90
#